data_AF-A0A0J6SF68-F1
#
_entry.id   AF-A0A0J6SF68-F1
#
_cell.length_a   1.000
_cell.length_b   1.000
_cell.length_c   1.000
_cell.angle_alpha   90.00
_cell.angle_beta   90.00
_cell.angle_gamma   90.00
#
_symmetry.space_group_name_H-M   'P 1'
#
loop_
_entity.id
_entity.type
_entity.pdbx_description
1 polymer ?
#
loop_
_entity_poly.entity_id
_entity_poly.type
_entity_poly.pdbx_seq_one_letter_code
_entity_poly.pdbx_strand_id
1 'polypeptide(L)'
;MSRPLVLIPWDRDEAITVTQAAYIAKKTTVTMRDWAAKHHIGRRVGGGSWMISQPALLMLLDGDDAALASYLGGDRYGPAVRPYFVRCGLLT
;
A
#
# COMPACT_ATOMS: atom_id res chain seq x y z
N MET A 1 -12.16 16.39 -2.86
CA MET A 1 -11.57 15.04 -2.96
C MET A 1 -11.38 14.49 -1.56
N SER A 2 -11.79 13.24 -1.31
CA SER A 2 -11.58 12.60 0.00
C SER A 2 -10.10 12.30 0.22
N ARG A 3 -9.65 12.28 1.48
CA ARG A 3 -8.28 11.94 1.84
C ARG A 3 -8.02 10.44 1.55
N PRO A 4 -6.88 10.06 0.95
CA PRO A 4 -6.56 8.66 0.70
C PRO A 4 -6.58 7.82 1.98
N LEU A 5 -7.26 6.68 1.94
CA LEU A 5 -7.45 5.75 3.06
C LEU A 5 -6.40 4.64 3.09
N VAL A 6 -5.15 4.97 2.81
CA VAL A 6 -4.03 4.03 2.90
C VAL A 6 -3.77 3.62 4.35
N LEU A 7 -3.70 2.31 4.61
CA LEU A 7 -3.52 1.73 5.95
C LEU A 7 -4.59 2.21 6.96
N ILE A 8 -5.80 2.51 6.48
CA ILE A 8 -6.98 2.88 7.28
C ILE A 8 -8.14 1.94 6.87
N PRO A 9 -8.72 1.16 7.78
CA PRO A 9 -8.28 0.95 9.18
C PRO A 9 -6.87 0.38 9.26
N TRP A 10 -6.20 0.57 10.41
CA TRP A 10 -4.86 0.03 10.61
C TRP A 10 -4.93 -1.48 10.79
N ASP A 11 -4.22 -2.18 9.90
CA ASP A 11 -3.90 -3.60 10.03
C ASP A 11 -2.38 -3.73 9.98
N ARG A 12 -1.83 -4.47 10.94
CA ARG A 12 -0.39 -4.70 11.05
C ARG A 12 0.11 -5.58 9.91
N ASP A 13 -0.67 -6.56 9.51
CA ASP A 13 -0.24 -7.57 8.55
C ASP A 13 -0.26 -7.00 7.12
N GLU A 14 -1.12 -5.99 6.87
CA GLU A 14 -1.11 -5.21 5.62
C GLU A 14 0.15 -4.33 5.46
N ALA A 15 0.80 -3.98 6.57
CA ALA A 15 1.81 -2.93 6.63
C ALA A 15 3.25 -3.49 6.68
N ILE A 16 4.09 -3.04 5.75
CA ILE A 16 5.51 -3.36 5.72
C ILE A 16 6.38 -2.12 5.91
N THR A 17 7.61 -2.31 6.36
CA THR A 17 8.59 -1.23 6.50
C THR A 17 9.05 -0.71 5.13
N VAL A 18 9.56 0.52 5.09
CA VAL A 18 10.18 1.10 3.89
C VAL A 18 11.29 0.20 3.32
N THR A 19 12.08 -0.44 4.17
CA THR A 19 13.17 -1.33 3.74
C THR A 19 12.64 -2.59 3.06
N GLN A 20 11.62 -3.23 3.62
CA GLN A 20 10.97 -4.39 3.01
C GLN A 20 10.33 -4.02 1.67
N ALA A 21 9.61 -2.90 1.61
CA ALA A 21 9.00 -2.41 0.38
C ALA A 21 10.06 -2.12 -0.71
N ALA A 22 11.16 -1.47 -0.34
CA ALA A 22 12.27 -1.17 -1.24
C ALA A 22 12.91 -2.46 -1.81
N TYR A 23 13.06 -3.49 -0.96
CA TYR A 23 13.54 -4.81 -1.38
C TYR A 23 12.60 -5.46 -2.41
N ILE A 24 11.28 -5.48 -2.14
CA ILE A 24 10.26 -6.03 -3.06
C ILE A 24 10.30 -5.32 -4.42
N ALA A 25 10.37 -3.98 -4.41
CA ALA A 25 10.35 -3.17 -5.63
C ALA A 25 11.69 -3.11 -6.37
N LYS A 26 12.77 -3.69 -5.81
CA LYS A 26 14.16 -3.50 -6.26
C LYS A 26 14.52 -2.00 -6.42
N LYS A 27 14.15 -1.19 -5.43
CA LYS A 27 14.40 0.25 -5.37
C LYS A 27 15.18 0.64 -4.11
N THR A 28 15.62 1.89 -4.05
CA THR A 28 16.21 2.45 -2.83
C THR A 28 15.12 2.85 -1.83
N THR A 29 15.49 2.99 -0.55
CA THR A 29 14.56 3.48 0.48
C THR A 29 14.19 4.95 0.30
N VAL A 30 15.00 5.74 -0.43
CA VAL A 30 14.67 7.12 -0.82
C VAL A 30 13.53 7.11 -1.82
N THR A 31 13.71 6.37 -2.92
CA THR A 31 12.66 6.21 -3.95
C THR A 31 11.36 5.67 -3.35
N MET A 32 11.44 4.72 -2.40
CA MET A 32 10.25 4.17 -1.76
C MET A 32 9.48 5.22 -0.93
N ARG A 33 10.17 6.12 -0.24
CA ARG A 33 9.52 7.23 0.49
C ARG A 33 8.90 8.23 -0.46
N ASP A 34 9.59 8.55 -1.56
CA ASP A 34 9.06 9.44 -2.60
C ASP A 34 7.80 8.84 -3.23
N TRP A 35 7.81 7.53 -3.50
CA TRP A 35 6.66 6.81 -4.02
C TRP A 35 5.50 6.78 -3.02
N ALA A 36 5.78 6.54 -1.74
CA ALA A 36 4.75 6.56 -0.69
C ALA A 36 4.04 7.91 -0.60
N ALA A 37 4.79 9.02 -0.72
CA ALA A 37 4.23 10.36 -0.73
C ALA A 37 3.46 10.67 -2.03
N LYS A 38 4.03 10.34 -3.19
CA LYS A 38 3.48 10.66 -4.51
C LYS A 38 2.25 9.83 -4.88
N HIS A 39 2.28 8.53 -4.61
CA HIS A 39 1.24 7.57 -5.00
C HIS A 39 0.33 7.17 -3.84
N HIS A 40 0.53 7.76 -2.66
CA HIS A 40 -0.27 7.49 -1.45
C HIS A 40 -0.27 6.01 -1.02
N ILE A 41 0.77 5.24 -1.34
CA ILE A 41 0.89 3.82 -0.96
C ILE A 41 1.45 3.60 0.45
N GLY A 42 1.71 4.67 1.20
CA GLY A 42 2.13 4.58 2.59
C GLY A 42 1.81 5.84 3.39
N ARG A 43 2.05 5.79 4.69
CA ARG A 43 1.92 6.94 5.59
C ARG A 43 2.77 6.78 6.86
N ARG A 44 2.96 7.87 7.60
CA ARG A 44 3.42 7.79 9.00
C ARG A 44 2.28 7.34 9.90
N VAL A 45 2.54 6.33 10.72
CA VAL A 45 1.54 5.73 11.62
C VAL A 45 1.83 6.18 13.05
N GLY A 46 0.82 6.71 13.75
CA GLY A 46 0.95 7.15 15.14
C GLY A 46 2.01 8.25 15.38
N GLY A 47 2.34 9.05 14.36
CA GLY A 47 3.45 10.02 14.43
C GLY A 47 4.86 9.41 14.30
N GLY A 48 4.95 8.08 14.19
CA GLY A 48 6.20 7.34 14.09
C GLY A 48 6.68 7.11 12.65
N SER A 49 7.25 5.93 12.43
CA SER A 49 7.88 5.53 11.16
C SER A 49 6.89 5.48 9.99
N TRP A 50 7.45 5.65 8.79
CA TRP A 50 6.73 5.37 7.55
C TRP A 50 6.47 3.87 7.41
N MET A 51 5.21 3.54 7.14
CA MET A 51 4.77 2.20 6.78
C MET A 51 4.17 2.24 5.38
N ILE A 52 4.36 1.16 4.63
CA ILE A 52 3.88 0.98 3.26
C ILE A 52 2.81 -0.11 3.28
N SER A 53 1.71 0.10 2.57
CA SER A 53 0.74 -0.98 2.32
C SER A 53 1.33 -1.93 1.29
N GLN A 54 1.49 -3.19 1.64
CA GLN A 54 2.02 -4.20 0.71
C GLN A 54 1.08 -4.40 -0.49
N PRO A 55 -0.26 -4.56 -0.33
CA PRO A 55 -1.18 -4.61 -1.48
C PRO A 55 -1.08 -3.38 -2.40
N ALA A 56 -1.05 -2.17 -1.83
CA ALA A 56 -0.98 -0.95 -2.63
C ALA A 56 0.34 -0.82 -3.40
N LEU A 57 1.45 -1.28 -2.82
CA LEU A 57 2.74 -1.36 -3.51
C LEU A 57 2.65 -2.32 -4.71
N LEU A 58 2.02 -3.49 -4.55
CA LEU A 58 1.87 -4.45 -5.64
C LEU A 58 0.97 -3.90 -6.76
N MET A 59 -0.14 -3.22 -6.43
CA MET A 59 -1.00 -2.54 -7.42
C MET A 59 -0.20 -1.52 -8.22
N LEU A 60 0.62 -0.69 -7.55
CA LEU A 60 1.49 0.28 -8.21
C LEU A 60 2.51 -0.39 -9.13
N LEU A 61 3.13 -1.50 -8.69
CA LEU A 61 4.12 -2.23 -9.48
C LEU A 61 3.53 -2.93 -10.70
N ASP A 62 2.29 -3.42 -10.58
CA ASP A 62 1.56 -4.04 -11.69
C ASP A 62 0.94 -3.01 -12.64
N GLY A 63 0.93 -1.71 -12.27
CA GLY A 63 0.32 -0.63 -13.06
C GLY A 63 -1.21 -0.60 -12.99
N ASP A 64 -1.81 -1.21 -11.97
CA ASP A 64 -3.26 -1.28 -11.78
C ASP A 64 -3.77 -0.03 -11.03
N ASP A 65 -3.88 1.08 -11.76
CA ASP A 65 -4.35 2.36 -11.23
C ASP A 65 -5.80 2.27 -10.72
N ALA A 66 -6.62 1.40 -11.31
CA ALA A 66 -8.02 1.22 -10.93
C ALA A 66 -8.14 0.55 -9.56
N ALA A 67 -7.42 -0.57 -9.34
CA ALA A 67 -7.37 -1.23 -8.04
C ALA A 67 -6.76 -0.31 -6.97
N LEU A 68 -5.67 0.41 -7.31
CA LEU A 68 -5.05 1.37 -6.41
C LEU A 68 -6.04 2.47 -6.00
N ALA A 69 -6.78 3.04 -6.94
CA ALA A 69 -7.79 4.06 -6.65
C ALA A 69 -8.91 3.51 -5.75
N SER A 70 -9.41 2.29 -6.01
CA SER A 70 -10.42 1.63 -5.16
C SER A 70 -9.91 1.41 -3.74
N TYR A 71 -8.68 0.91 -3.59
CA TYR A 71 -8.04 0.73 -2.28
C TYR A 71 -7.88 2.06 -1.53
N LEU A 72 -7.40 3.10 -2.20
CA LEU A 72 -7.25 4.44 -1.60
C LEU A 72 -8.60 5.08 -1.29
N GLY A 73 -9.68 4.66 -1.95
CA GLY A 73 -11.07 5.00 -1.63
C GLY A 73 -11.64 4.26 -0.41
N GLY A 74 -10.90 3.29 0.15
CA GLY A 74 -11.30 2.54 1.34
C GLY A 74 -11.79 1.12 1.07
N ASP A 75 -11.79 0.66 -0.18
CA ASP A 75 -12.14 -0.72 -0.50
C ASP A 75 -11.03 -1.69 -0.06
N ARG A 76 -11.42 -2.83 0.49
CA ARG A 76 -10.54 -3.92 0.94
C ARG A 76 -11.00 -5.29 0.48
N TYR A 77 -12.22 -5.40 -0.03
CA TYR A 77 -12.87 -6.68 -0.31
C TYR A 77 -13.45 -6.76 -1.71
N GLY A 78 -13.58 -5.62 -2.40
CA GLY A 78 -14.10 -5.57 -3.76
C GLY A 78 -13.21 -6.30 -4.75
N PRO A 79 -13.76 -6.63 -5.93
CA PRO A 79 -13.17 -7.57 -6.87
C PRO A 79 -11.82 -7.12 -7.44
N ALA A 80 -11.57 -5.80 -7.54
CA ALA A 80 -10.29 -5.27 -7.99
C ALA A 80 -9.19 -5.34 -6.90
N VAL A 81 -9.57 -5.20 -5.63
CA VAL A 81 -8.63 -5.11 -4.51
C VAL A 81 -8.32 -6.49 -3.91
N ARG A 82 -9.33 -7.36 -3.80
CA ARG A 82 -9.25 -8.68 -3.16
C ARG A 82 -8.10 -9.56 -3.69
N PRO A 83 -7.82 -9.65 -5.00
CA PRO A 83 -6.72 -10.47 -5.51
C PRO A 83 -5.35 -10.07 -4.93
N TYR A 84 -5.12 -8.78 -4.69
CA TYR A 84 -3.88 -8.28 -4.09
C TYR A 84 -3.76 -8.65 -2.61
N PHE A 85 -4.86 -8.58 -1.86
CA PHE A 85 -4.88 -9.03 -0.47
C PHE A 85 -4.61 -10.54 -0.35
N VAL A 86 -5.17 -11.35 -1.25
CA VAL A 86 -4.87 -12.80 -1.34
C VAL A 86 -3.40 -13.03 -1.68
N ARG A 87 -2.85 -12.30 -2.66
CA ARG A 87 -1.42 -12.39 -3.05
C ARG A 87 -0.48 -12.01 -1.90
N CYS A 88 -0.90 -11.10 -1.03
CA CYS A 88 -0.16 -10.75 0.19
C CYS A 88 -0.37 -11.73 1.35
N GLY A 89 -1.25 -12.73 1.21
CA GLY A 89 -1.58 -13.69 2.28
C GLY A 89 -2.47 -13.12 3.39
N LEU A 90 -3.19 -12.03 3.11
CA LEU A 90 -4.02 -11.31 4.10
C LEU A 90 -5.48 -11.75 4.07
N LEU A 91 -5.92 -12.39 2.99
CA LEU A 91 -7.25 -12.94 2.83
C LEU A 91 -7.13 -14.35 2.23
N THR A 92 -8.04 -15.22 2.65
CA THR A 92 -8.29 -16.54 2.06
C THR A 92 -9.47 -16.49 1.10
#